data_AF-A0A653DLD7-F1
#
_entry.id   AF-A0A653DLD7-F1
#
_cell.length_a   1.000
_cell.length_b   1.000
_cell.length_c   1.000
_cell.angle_alpha   90.00
_cell.angle_beta   90.00
_cell.angle_gamma   90.00
#
_symmetry.space_group_name_H-M   'P 1'
#
loop_
_entity.id
_entity.type
_entity.pdbx_description
1 polymer ?
#
loop_
_entity_poly.entity_id
_entity_poly.type
_entity_poly.pdbx_seq_one_letter_code
_entity_poly.pdbx_strand_id
1 'polypeptide(L)'
;GRCEVVQSFVYLGSLIDNSGSCENEIRRRIQQARVAMTKLTKIWRDHSITKATKMSLVQTLVFSIFLYASETWTVKKADRARIDAFEMWTWRRMLRIPYTAHRT
;
A
#
# COMPACT_ATOMS: atom_id res chain seq x y z
N GLY A 1 16.57 26.72 -24.99
CA GLY A 1 16.48 26.51 -23.53
C GLY A 1 17.20 25.22 -23.18
N ARG A 2 17.91 25.17 -22.05
CA ARG A 2 18.48 23.91 -21.53
C ARG A 2 17.35 23.09 -20.89
N CYS A 3 17.11 21.89 -21.41
CA CYS A 3 16.29 20.92 -20.69
C CYS A 3 17.12 20.32 -19.55
N GLU A 4 16.73 20.60 -18.31
CA GLU A 4 17.30 19.94 -17.14
C GLU A 4 16.64 18.57 -16.97
N VAL A 5 17.44 17.51 -16.97
CA VAL A 5 16.97 16.13 -16.78
C VAL A 5 16.80 15.90 -15.28
N VAL A 6 15.56 15.88 -14.81
CA VAL A 6 15.24 15.58 -13.41
C VAL A 6 15.15 14.06 -13.24
N GLN A 7 15.85 13.51 -12.24
CA GLN A 7 15.86 12.05 -12.02
C GLN A 7 14.49 11.51 -11.59
N SER A 8 13.77 12.20 -10.69
CA SER A 8 12.41 11.82 -10.31
C SER A 8 11.57 13.05 -9.95
N PHE A 9 10.28 13.03 -10.28
CA PHE A 9 9.36 14.11 -9.97
C PHE A 9 7.97 13.57 -9.62
N VAL A 10 7.22 14.28 -8.77
CA VAL A 10 5.85 13.90 -8.42
C VAL A 10 4.89 14.65 -9.33
N TYR A 11 4.19 13.93 -10.20
CA TYR A 11 3.17 14.46 -11.09
C TYR A 11 1.79 13.93 -10.71
N LEU A 12 0.86 14.85 -10.43
CA LEU A 12 -0.50 14.50 -9.99
C LEU A 12 -0.51 13.50 -8.81
N GLY A 13 0.48 13.62 -7.93
CA GLY A 13 0.66 12.72 -6.79
C GLY A 13 1.31 11.38 -7.10
N SER A 14 1.57 11.02 -8.37
CA SER A 14 2.34 9.84 -8.78
C SER A 14 3.82 10.18 -8.95
N LEU A 15 4.72 9.35 -8.42
CA LEU A 15 6.15 9.51 -8.63
C LEU A 15 6.54 8.95 -10.01
N ILE A 16 7.05 9.82 -10.87
CA ILE A 16 7.59 9.48 -12.17
C ILE A 16 9.11 9.50 -12.06
N ASP A 17 9.75 8.39 -12.43
CA ASP A 17 11.19 8.20 -12.41
C ASP A 17 11.72 8.08 -13.85
N ASN A 18 12.87 8.69 -14.13
CA ASN A 18 13.58 8.62 -15.41
C ASN A 18 13.95 7.16 -15.78
N SER A 19 14.09 6.27 -14.78
CA SER A 19 14.37 4.84 -15.01
C SER A 19 13.22 4.07 -15.66
N GLY A 20 12.01 4.66 -15.76
CA GLY A 20 10.80 3.98 -16.21
C GLY A 20 10.31 2.88 -15.25
N SER A 21 10.90 2.77 -14.06
CA SER A 21 10.52 1.76 -13.06
C SER A 21 9.44 2.28 -12.13
N CYS A 22 8.34 1.53 -12.01
CA CYS A 22 7.26 1.85 -11.07
C CYS A 22 7.57 1.43 -9.62
N GLU A 23 8.72 0.79 -9.37
CA GLU A 23 9.11 0.25 -8.06
C GLU A 23 9.10 1.31 -6.95
N ASN A 24 9.59 2.52 -7.24
CA ASN A 24 9.66 3.60 -6.27
C ASN A 24 8.25 4.14 -5.93
N GLU A 25 7.35 4.24 -6.91
CA GLU A 25 5.98 4.65 -6.68
C GLU A 25 5.18 3.58 -5.91
N ILE A 26 5.36 2.29 -6.24
CA ILE A 26 4.74 1.17 -5.52
C ILE A 26 5.18 1.20 -4.05
N ARG A 27 6.49 1.35 -3.78
CA ARG A 27 7.01 1.50 -2.41
C ARG A 27 6.40 2.68 -1.67
N ARG A 28 6.30 3.83 -2.34
CA ARG A 28 5.71 5.05 -1.78
C ARG A 28 4.24 4.84 -1.41
N ARG A 29 3.44 4.22 -2.28
CA ARG A 29 2.03 3.89 -2.00
C ARG A 29 1.86 2.90 -0.86
N ILE A 30 2.68 1.84 -0.84
CA ILE A 30 2.71 0.90 0.29
C ILE A 30 2.96 1.65 1.59
N GLN A 31 3.95 2.55 1.62
CA GLN A 31 4.26 3.31 2.83
C GLN A 31 3.09 4.21 3.27
N GLN A 32 2.45 4.91 2.34
CA GLN A 32 1.28 5.75 2.63
C GLN A 32 0.11 4.90 3.18
N ALA A 33 -0.17 3.76 2.56
CA ALA A 33 -1.21 2.84 3.01
C ALA A 33 -0.89 2.24 4.39
N ARG A 34 0.38 1.92 4.67
CA ARG A 34 0.83 1.49 6.01
C ARG A 34 0.63 2.56 7.07
N VAL A 35 0.87 3.83 6.74
CA VAL A 35 0.60 4.97 7.62
C VAL A 35 -0.90 5.10 7.91
N ALA A 36 -1.76 4.97 6.90
CA ALA A 36 -3.21 4.95 7.11
C ALA A 36 -3.63 3.78 8.02
N MET A 37 -3.13 2.58 7.75
CA MET A 37 -3.43 1.38 8.54
C MET A 37 -2.98 1.51 10.00
N THR A 38 -1.85 2.18 10.25
CA THR A 38 -1.36 2.44 11.62
C THR A 38 -2.16 3.54 12.33
N LYS A 39 -2.62 4.58 11.64
CA LYS A 39 -3.53 5.59 12.23
C LYS A 39 -4.84 4.98 12.73
N LEU A 40 -5.34 3.95 12.03
CA LEU A 40 -6.58 3.25 12.38
C LEU A 40 -6.40 2.13 13.43
N THR A 41 -5.24 2.06 14.11
CA THR A 41 -4.95 0.97 15.08
C THR A 41 -5.99 0.86 16.20
N LYS A 42 -6.60 1.97 16.62
CA LYS A 42 -7.68 1.96 17.63
C LYS A 42 -8.91 1.18 17.13
N ILE A 43 -9.32 1.38 15.88
CA ILE A 43 -10.45 0.69 15.24
C ILE A 43 -10.19 -0.81 15.14
N TRP A 44 -8.98 -1.20 14.73
CA TRP A 44 -8.62 -2.63 14.62
C TRP A 44 -8.66 -3.34 15.97
N ARG A 45 -8.30 -2.63 17.04
CA ARG A 45 -8.33 -3.13 18.43
C ARG A 45 -9.74 -3.24 19.01
N ASP A 46 -10.68 -2.45 18.52
CA ASP A 46 -12.04 -2.41 19.06
C ASP A 46 -12.83 -3.68 18.71
N HIS A 47 -13.35 -4.37 19.74
CA HIS A 47 -14.13 -5.60 19.56
C HIS A 47 -15.63 -5.33 19.26
N SER A 48 -16.11 -4.12 19.50
CA SER A 48 -17.50 -3.72 19.20
C SER A 48 -17.77 -3.60 17.70
N ILE A 49 -16.73 -3.30 16.91
CA ILE A 49 -16.84 -3.11 15.47
C ILE A 49 -16.79 -4.46 14.76
N THR A 50 -17.81 -4.72 13.94
CA THR A 50 -17.90 -5.98 13.19
C THR A 50 -16.73 -6.16 12.21
N LYS A 51 -16.39 -7.43 11.93
CA LYS A 51 -15.36 -7.76 10.93
C LYS A 51 -15.72 -7.22 9.55
N ALA A 52 -17.00 -7.25 9.17
CA ALA A 52 -17.47 -6.73 7.89
C ALA A 52 -17.19 -5.22 7.73
N THR A 53 -17.49 -4.42 8.76
CA THR A 53 -17.18 -2.99 8.77
C THR A 53 -15.68 -2.74 8.69
N LYS A 54 -14.86 -3.51 9.42
CA LYS A 54 -13.40 -3.39 9.35
C LYS A 54 -12.85 -3.70 7.95
N MET A 55 -13.37 -4.74 7.30
CA MET A 55 -12.99 -5.07 5.91
C MET A 55 -13.36 -3.94 4.95
N SER A 56 -14.56 -3.38 5.08
CA SER A 56 -14.99 -2.23 4.28
C SER A 56 -14.08 -1.01 4.49
N LEU A 57 -13.66 -0.73 5.73
CA LEU A 57 -12.70 0.34 6.02
C LEU A 57 -11.33 0.11 5.39
N VAL A 58 -10.82 -1.11 5.42
CA VAL A 58 -9.55 -1.46 4.74
C VAL A 58 -9.69 -1.22 3.22
N GLN A 59 -10.76 -1.69 2.60
CA GLN A 59 -10.99 -1.51 1.17
C GLN A 59 -11.12 -0.03 0.79
N THR A 60 -11.92 0.73 1.53
CA THR A 60 -12.24 2.13 1.20
C THR A 60 -11.14 3.12 1.52
N LEU A 61 -10.31 2.86 2.55
CA LEU A 61 -9.28 3.80 3.00
C LEU A 61 -7.86 3.34 2.71
N VAL A 62 -7.55 2.05 2.87
CA VAL A 62 -6.18 1.54 2.74
C VAL A 62 -5.90 1.14 1.29
N PHE A 63 -6.79 0.36 0.68
CA PHE A 63 -6.60 -0.05 -0.71
C PHE A 63 -6.85 1.09 -1.70
N SER A 64 -7.73 2.05 -1.40
CA SER A 64 -7.89 3.25 -2.24
C SER A 64 -6.59 4.07 -2.33
N ILE A 65 -5.87 4.24 -1.21
CA ILE A 65 -4.56 4.91 -1.19
C ILE A 65 -3.53 4.09 -1.97
N PHE A 66 -3.52 2.78 -1.80
CA PHE A 66 -2.54 1.89 -2.43
C PHE A 66 -2.74 1.78 -3.95
N LEU A 67 -3.98 1.63 -4.42
CA LEU A 67 -4.33 1.45 -5.82
C LEU A 67 -4.35 2.75 -6.62
N TYR A 68 -4.15 3.89 -5.97
CA TYR A 68 -4.08 5.15 -6.69
C TYR A 68 -2.90 5.12 -7.68
N ALA A 69 -3.19 5.43 -8.95
CA ALA A 69 -2.27 5.35 -10.08
C ALA A 69 -1.74 3.94 -10.42
N SER A 70 -2.33 2.87 -9.86
CA SER A 70 -1.88 1.50 -10.16
C SER A 70 -2.10 1.09 -11.61
N GLU A 71 -3.04 1.73 -12.31
CA GLU A 71 -3.29 1.55 -13.75
C GLU A 71 -2.07 1.89 -14.61
N THR A 72 -1.17 2.74 -14.10
CA THR A 72 0.04 3.16 -14.82
C THR A 72 1.27 2.32 -14.46
N TRP A 73 1.12 1.33 -13.58
CA TRP A 73 2.24 0.53 -13.10
C TRP A 73 2.58 -0.62 -14.04
N THR A 74 3.84 -0.67 -14.47
CA THR A 74 4.41 -1.87 -15.08
C THR A 74 4.91 -2.81 -13.97
N VAL A 75 4.04 -3.73 -13.53
CA VAL A 75 4.31 -4.63 -12.40
C VAL A 75 5.29 -5.75 -12.81
N LYS A 76 6.45 -5.81 -12.17
CA LYS A 76 7.41 -6.92 -12.33
C LYS A 76 7.15 -8.03 -11.30
N LYS A 77 7.76 -9.20 -11.49
CA LYS A 77 7.66 -10.33 -10.54
C LYS A 77 8.04 -9.96 -9.10
N ALA A 78 9.09 -9.14 -8.94
CA ALA A 78 9.53 -8.65 -7.63
C ALA A 78 8.50 -7.71 -6.98
N ASP A 79 7.81 -6.89 -7.78
CA ASP A 79 6.77 -5.99 -7.29
C ASP A 79 5.54 -6.79 -6.86
N ARG A 80 5.16 -7.82 -7.62
CA ARG A 80 4.06 -8.72 -7.22
C ARG A 80 4.30 -9.30 -5.82
N ALA A 81 5.49 -9.81 -5.55
CA ALA A 81 5.85 -10.33 -4.22
C ALA A 81 5.71 -9.29 -3.10
N ARG A 82 6.01 -8.01 -3.38
CA ARG A 82 5.83 -6.91 -2.41
C ARG A 82 4.36 -6.57 -2.20
N ILE A 83 3.56 -6.59 -3.25
CA ILE A 83 2.12 -6.35 -3.20
C ILE A 83 1.46 -7.44 -2.36
N ASP A 84 1.77 -8.71 -2.64
CA ASP A 84 1.23 -9.85 -1.90
C ASP A 84 1.68 -9.80 -0.41
N ALA A 85 2.94 -9.43 -0.14
CA ALA A 85 3.43 -9.22 1.23
C ALA A 85 2.69 -8.08 1.96
N PHE A 86 2.43 -6.98 1.26
CA PHE A 86 1.67 -5.86 1.80
C PHE A 86 0.21 -6.23 2.10
N GLU A 87 -0.44 -6.97 1.20
CA GLU A 87 -1.80 -7.46 1.39
C GLU A 87 -1.88 -8.38 2.62
N MET A 88 -1.00 -9.38 2.70
CA MET A 88 -0.92 -10.27 3.86
C MET A 88 -0.70 -9.50 5.17
N TRP A 89 0.20 -8.52 5.16
CA TRP A 89 0.45 -7.67 6.32
C TRP A 89 -0.79 -6.89 6.75
N THR A 90 -1.53 -6.33 5.78
CA THR A 90 -2.75 -5.54 6.03
C THR A 90 -3.83 -6.40 6.68
N TRP A 91 -4.11 -7.57 6.12
CA TRP A 91 -5.12 -8.48 6.67
C TRP A 91 -4.73 -9.02 8.05
N ARG A 92 -3.46 -9.43 8.24
CA ARG A 92 -2.97 -9.86 9.55
C ARG A 92 -3.11 -8.75 10.59
N ARG A 93 -2.81 -7.50 10.23
CA ARG A 93 -2.92 -6.37 11.16
C ARG A 93 -4.37 -6.05 11.51
N MET A 94 -5.30 -6.12 10.56
CA MET A 94 -6.74 -5.97 10.82
C MET A 94 -7.24 -7.07 11.78
N LEU A 95 -6.85 -8.32 11.53
CA LEU A 95 -7.24 -9.49 12.33
C LEU A 95 -6.42 -9.66 13.63
N ARG A 96 -5.40 -8.81 13.84
CA ARG A 96 -4.44 -8.90 14.95
C ARG A 96 -3.72 -10.25 15.05
N ILE A 97 -3.47 -10.89 13.91
CA ILE A 97 -2.73 -12.15 13.84
C ILE A 97 -1.22 -11.84 13.96
N PRO A 98 -0.51 -12.42 14.94
CA PRO A 98 0.93 -12.21 15.09
C PRO A 98 1.69 -12.84 13.91
N TYR A 99 2.91 -12.34 13.66
CA TYR A 99 3.78 -12.88 12.60
C TYR A 99 4.16 -14.35 12.85
N THR A 100 4.19 -14.77 14.12
CA THR A 100 4.50 -16.14 14.56
C THR A 100 3.38 -17.15 14.29
N ALA A 101 2.18 -16.71 13.94
CA ALA A 101 1.11 -17.61 13.51
C ALA A 101 1.44 -18.12 12.10
N HIS A 102 2.22 -19.21 12.06
CA HIS A 102 2.39 -20.06 10.89
C HIS A 102 1.11 -20.87 10.69
N ARG A 103 0.54 -20.82 9.47
CA ARG A 103 -0.40 -21.84 9.04
C ARG A 103 0.43 -23.05 8.63
N THR A 104 0.37 -24.12 9.42
CA THR A 104 0.58 -25.50 8.96
C THR A 104 -0.53 -25.89 8.01
#